data_AF-A0A067K7C1-F1
#
_entry.id   AF-A0A067K7C1-F1
#
_cell.length_a   1.000
_cell.length_b   1.000
_cell.length_c   1.000
_cell.angle_alpha   90.00
_cell.angle_beta   90.00
_cell.angle_gamma   90.00
#
_symmetry.space_group_name_H-M   'P 1'
#
loop_
_entity.id
_entity.type
_entity.pdbx_description
1 polymer ?
#
loop_
_entity_poly.entity_id
_entity_poly.type
_entity_poly.pdbx_seq_one_letter_code
_entity_poly.pdbx_strand_id
1 'polypeptide(L)'
;MASAMMRSGLRNALRGGSKVSAPPKRRFSSSAHHDEAYEAAEASKWEKITYLGIATCTILAIYNLSKGHPHHEEPPAYPYLHIRNKEFPWVNQVLVLVSYFSHLCAAK
;
A
#
# COMPACT_ATOMS: atom_id res chain seq x y z
N MET A 1 -16.05 -12.81 24.52
CA MET A 1 -15.51 -13.30 25.81
C MET A 1 -15.59 -12.18 26.86
N ALA A 2 -16.79 -11.82 27.32
CA ALA A 2 -17.04 -10.53 27.99
C ALA A 2 -17.72 -10.63 29.39
N SER A 3 -17.53 -11.71 30.14
CA SER A 3 -18.25 -11.90 31.42
C SER A 3 -17.43 -12.43 32.61
N ALA A 4 -16.10 -12.49 32.53
CA ALA A 4 -15.27 -13.07 33.61
C ALA A 4 -14.62 -12.05 34.58
N MET A 5 -14.66 -10.74 34.32
CA MET A 5 -13.83 -9.76 35.07
C MET A 5 -14.51 -9.15 36.31
N MET A 6 -15.79 -9.46 36.60
CA MET A 6 -16.57 -8.74 37.62
C MET A 6 -16.66 -9.38 39.02
N ARG A 7 -15.82 -10.37 39.37
CA ARG A 7 -15.92 -11.06 40.68
C ARG A 7 -14.66 -11.10 41.55
N SER A 8 -13.58 -10.42 41.16
CA SER A 8 -12.32 -10.49 41.93
C SER A 8 -11.77 -9.14 42.43
N GLY A 9 -12.62 -8.14 42.65
CA GLY A 9 -12.22 -6.88 43.29
C GLY A 9 -12.55 -6.78 44.78
N LEU A 10 -13.59 -7.49 45.24
CA LEU A 10 -14.18 -7.24 46.57
C LEU A 10 -13.40 -7.88 47.73
N ARG A 11 -12.53 -8.86 47.46
CA ARG A 11 -11.76 -9.56 48.51
C ARG A 11 -10.51 -8.78 48.97
N ASN A 12 -10.04 -7.81 48.19
CA ASN A 12 -8.82 -7.06 48.51
C ASN A 12 -9.09 -5.82 49.41
N ALA A 13 -10.35 -5.43 49.59
CA ALA A 13 -10.73 -4.26 50.38
C ALA A 13 -10.83 -4.52 51.90
N LEU A 14 -10.83 -5.79 52.33
CA LEU A 14 -11.04 -6.18 53.73
C LEU A 14 -9.75 -6.55 54.49
N ARG A 15 -8.59 -6.56 53.83
CA ARG A 15 -7.30 -6.75 54.48
C ARG A 15 -6.55 -5.43 54.52
N GLY A 16 -6.91 -4.60 55.49
CA GLY A 16 -6.06 -3.50 55.93
C GLY A 16 -4.66 -4.06 56.27
N GLY A 17 -3.65 -3.61 55.55
CA GLY A 17 -2.27 -4.08 55.69
C GLY A 17 -1.30 -2.99 55.29
N SER A 18 -0.61 -2.46 56.31
CA SER A 18 0.67 -1.72 56.31
C SER A 18 1.12 -0.98 55.04
N LYS A 19 1.31 0.33 55.19
CA LYS A 19 2.07 1.17 54.25
C LYS A 19 3.53 0.73 54.22
N VAL A 20 3.86 -0.26 53.38
CA VAL A 20 5.24 -0.51 52.97
C VAL A 20 5.56 0.54 51.91
N SER A 21 6.55 1.39 52.20
CA SER A 21 7.09 2.34 51.21
C SER A 21 7.59 1.54 50.01
N ALA A 22 6.85 1.60 48.90
CA ALA A 22 7.23 0.91 47.67
C ALA A 22 8.57 1.51 47.17
N PRO A 23 9.54 0.69 46.73
CA PRO A 23 10.79 1.20 46.18
C PRO A 23 10.50 2.13 45.00
N PRO A 24 11.27 3.22 44.81
CA PRO A 24 11.04 4.18 43.73
C PRO A 24 11.03 3.42 42.40
N LYS A 25 9.83 3.33 41.81
CA LYS A 25 9.57 2.62 40.56
C LYS A 25 10.40 3.32 39.49
N ARG A 26 11.46 2.67 38.99
CA ARG A 26 12.21 3.16 37.82
C ARG A 26 11.21 3.33 36.68
N ARG A 27 10.84 4.57 36.38
CA ARG A 27 10.01 4.89 35.22
C ARG A 27 10.93 4.73 34.02
N PHE A 28 10.66 3.71 33.21
CA PHE A 28 11.22 3.64 31.86
C PHE A 28 10.75 4.89 31.09
N SER A 29 11.54 5.39 30.15
CA SER A 29 11.21 6.55 29.31
C SER A 29 9.91 6.38 28.49
N SER A 30 9.26 5.21 28.58
CA SER A 30 7.95 4.87 28.05
C SER A 30 6.80 5.00 29.07
N SER A 31 6.95 5.76 30.17
CA SER A 31 5.88 5.88 31.16
C SER A 31 4.59 6.40 30.51
N ALA A 32 3.57 5.56 30.54
CA ALA A 32 2.23 5.65 29.97
C ALA A 32 1.45 6.96 30.29
N HIS A 33 1.96 8.06 29.76
CA HIS A 33 1.27 9.32 29.54
C HIS A 33 1.45 9.75 28.07
N HIS A 34 1.59 8.78 27.16
CA HIS A 34 1.03 8.99 25.84
C HIS A 34 -0.45 8.78 26.05
N ASP A 35 -1.19 9.89 26.13
CA ASP A 35 -2.63 9.84 26.30
C ASP A 35 -3.16 8.93 25.19
N GLU A 36 -3.75 7.78 25.53
CA GLU A 36 -4.29 6.85 24.53
C GLU A 36 -5.28 7.57 23.59
N ALA A 37 -5.94 8.61 24.11
CA ALA A 37 -6.77 9.54 23.36
C ALA A 37 -5.99 10.36 22.32
N TYR A 38 -4.77 10.80 22.63
CA TYR A 38 -3.88 11.49 21.69
C TYR A 38 -3.42 10.55 20.58
N GLU A 39 -2.94 9.35 20.93
CA GLU A 39 -2.52 8.33 19.97
C GLU A 39 -3.68 7.91 19.05
N ALA A 40 -4.89 7.74 19.60
CA ALA A 40 -6.09 7.46 18.82
C ALA A 40 -6.49 8.62 17.90
N ALA A 41 -6.34 9.87 18.37
CA ALA A 41 -6.58 11.05 17.54
C ALA A 41 -5.57 11.14 16.38
N GLU A 42 -4.30 10.83 16.61
CA GLU A 42 -3.28 10.79 15.57
C GLU A 42 -3.54 9.68 14.55
N ALA A 43 -3.88 8.47 14.99
CA ALA A 43 -4.23 7.37 14.09
C ALA A 43 -5.45 7.71 13.21
N SER A 44 -6.50 8.29 13.81
CA SER A 44 -7.72 8.68 13.07
C SER A 44 -7.47 9.79 12.04
N LYS A 45 -6.50 10.66 12.30
CA LYS A 45 -6.06 11.70 11.36
C LYS A 45 -5.42 11.07 10.13
N TRP A 46 -4.47 10.16 10.32
CA TRP A 46 -3.79 9.49 9.23
C TRP A 46 -4.73 8.60 8.43
N GLU A 47 -5.67 7.92 9.07
CA GLU A 47 -6.72 7.16 8.40
C GLU A 47 -7.51 8.04 7.41
N LYS A 48 -7.97 9.22 7.85
CA LYS A 48 -8.71 10.15 6.99
C LYS A 48 -7.87 10.69 5.84
N ILE A 49 -6.61 11.01 6.09
CA ILE A 49 -5.67 11.47 5.05
C ILE A 49 -5.46 10.36 4.01
N THR A 50 -5.29 9.11 4.45
CA THR A 50 -5.13 7.97 3.55
C THR A 50 -6.38 7.75 2.70
N TYR A 51 -7.59 7.79 3.29
CA TYR A 51 -8.82 7.67 2.49
C TYR A 51 -8.98 8.80 1.48
N LEU A 52 -8.63 10.03 1.86
CA LEU A 52 -8.62 11.15 0.92
C LEU A 52 -7.60 10.90 -0.20
N GLY A 53 -6.40 10.43 0.12
CA GLY A 53 -5.36 10.09 -0.85
C GLY A 53 -5.78 8.96 -1.80
N ILE A 54 -6.43 7.92 -1.28
CA ILE A 54 -6.97 6.83 -2.11
C ILE A 54 -8.00 7.39 -3.08
N ALA A 55 -8.98 8.16 -2.59
CA ALA A 55 -10.03 8.72 -3.43
C ALA A 55 -9.47 9.62 -4.54
N THR A 56 -8.54 10.52 -4.21
CA THR A 56 -7.92 11.41 -5.19
C THR A 56 -7.10 10.64 -6.23
N CYS A 57 -6.27 9.69 -5.79
CA CYS A 57 -5.48 8.84 -6.69
C CYS A 57 -6.36 7.98 -7.60
N THR A 58 -7.47 7.42 -7.09
CA THR A 58 -8.41 6.64 -7.90
C THR A 58 -9.08 7.50 -8.96
N ILE A 59 -9.55 8.71 -8.60
CA ILE A 59 -10.16 9.64 -9.56
C ILE A 59 -9.15 10.04 -10.64
N LEU A 60 -7.92 10.37 -10.23
CA LEU A 60 -6.85 10.72 -11.16
C LEU A 60 -6.48 9.57 -12.10
N ALA A 61 -6.47 8.34 -11.59
CA ALA A 61 -6.26 7.15 -12.42
C ALA A 61 -7.38 7.00 -13.45
N ILE A 62 -8.65 7.08 -13.04
CA ILE A 62 -9.79 7.01 -13.96
C ILE A 62 -9.67 8.12 -15.03
N TYR A 63 -9.36 9.35 -14.63
CA TYR A 63 -9.19 10.45 -15.58
C TYR A 63 -8.08 10.18 -16.60
N ASN A 64 -6.89 9.76 -16.18
CA ASN A 64 -5.78 9.49 -17.09
C ASN A 64 -6.04 8.29 -18.00
N LEU A 65 -6.59 7.20 -17.47
CA LEU A 65 -6.90 6.00 -18.26
C LEU A 65 -8.11 6.18 -19.18
N SER A 66 -9.00 7.14 -18.89
CA SER A 66 -10.14 7.45 -19.76
C SER A 66 -9.73 8.14 -21.07
N LYS A 67 -8.52 8.72 -21.12
CA LYS A 67 -7.99 9.33 -22.34
C LYS A 67 -7.40 8.24 -23.23
N GLY A 68 -7.74 8.26 -24.51
CA GLY A 68 -7.00 7.49 -25.50
C GLY A 68 -5.55 7.96 -25.58
N HIS A 69 -4.61 7.04 -25.78
CA HIS A 69 -3.23 7.37 -26.08
C HIS A 69 -3.05 7.37 -27.61
N PRO A 70 -3.10 8.54 -28.28
CA PRO A 70 -2.89 8.59 -29.72
C PRO A 70 -1.47 8.13 -30.02
N HIS A 71 -1.35 7.02 -30.75
CA HIS A 71 -0.08 6.66 -31.36
C HIS A 71 0.23 7.68 -32.43
N HIS A 72 1.40 8.30 -32.34
CA HIS A 72 1.91 9.12 -33.43
C HIS A 72 2.17 8.23 -34.64
N GLU A 73 2.03 8.80 -35.82
CA GLU A 73 2.47 8.16 -37.06
C GLU A 73 3.90 7.67 -36.89
N GLU A 74 4.16 6.46 -37.38
CA GLU A 74 5.49 5.86 -37.26
C GLU A 74 6.50 6.79 -37.94
N PRO A 75 7.56 7.23 -37.24
CA PRO A 75 8.56 8.06 -37.85
C PRO A 75 9.20 7.30 -39.03
N PRO A 76 9.65 8.01 -40.07
CA PRO A 76 10.31 7.37 -41.19
C PRO A 76 11.49 6.52 -40.69
N ALA A 77 11.79 5.42 -41.39
CA ALA A 77 12.80 4.46 -40.98
C ALA A 77 14.20 5.10 -40.98
N TYR A 78 14.55 5.72 -39.86
CA TYR A 78 15.86 6.31 -39.66
C TYR A 78 16.90 5.22 -39.46
N PRO A 79 18.13 5.38 -39.99
CA PRO A 79 19.19 4.38 -39.86
C PRO A 79 19.57 4.02 -38.41
N TYR A 80 19.19 4.86 -37.44
CA TYR A 80 19.43 4.67 -36.01
C TYR A 80 18.24 4.09 -35.25
N LEU A 81 17.05 4.01 -35.87
CA LEU A 81 15.88 3.40 -35.29
C LEU A 81 15.84 1.92 -35.66
N HIS A 82 15.36 1.05 -34.77
CA HIS A 82 15.18 -0.39 -35.03
C HIS A 82 16.45 -1.19 -35.42
N ILE A 83 17.66 -0.71 -35.08
CA ILE A 83 18.91 -1.49 -35.29
C ILE A 83 18.91 -2.76 -34.42
N ARG A 84 19.19 -3.92 -35.03
CA ARG A 84 19.41 -5.20 -34.34
C ARG A 84 20.78 -5.79 -34.74
N ASN A 85 21.79 -5.57 -33.89
CA ASN A 85 23.15 -6.09 -34.12
C ASN A 85 23.33 -7.59 -33.83
N LYS A 86 22.39 -8.19 -33.08
CA LYS A 86 22.39 -9.60 -32.69
C LYS A 86 20.95 -10.09 -32.60
N GLU A 87 20.70 -11.31 -33.06
CA GLU A 87 19.40 -11.96 -32.90
C GLU A 87 19.09 -12.22 -31.43
N PHE A 88 17.87 -11.88 -31.02
CA PHE A 88 17.44 -12.17 -29.66
C PHE A 88 17.24 -13.68 -29.45
N PRO A 89 17.59 -14.23 -28.28
CA PRO A 89 17.53 -15.68 -28.03
C PRO A 89 16.11 -16.28 -28.03
N TRP A 90 15.04 -15.48 -28.10
CA TRP A 90 13.64 -15.92 -28.14
C TRP A 90 12.98 -15.85 -29.54
N VAL A 91 13.75 -15.57 -30.60
CA VAL A 91 13.24 -15.30 -31.96
C VAL A 91 12.54 -16.51 -32.61
N ASN A 92 12.82 -17.74 -32.18
CA ASN A 92 12.23 -18.94 -32.78
C ASN A 92 10.73 -19.14 -32.49
N GLN A 93 10.10 -18.35 -31.60
CA GLN A 93 8.67 -18.45 -31.31
C GLN A 93 7.85 -17.25 -31.81
N VAL A 94 8.47 -16.06 -31.90
CA VAL A 94 7.77 -14.81 -32.24
C VAL A 94 7.69 -14.59 -33.76
N LEU A 95 8.64 -15.12 -34.54
CA LEU A 95 8.66 -14.92 -35.99
C LEU A 95 7.45 -15.57 -36.71
N VAL A 96 6.95 -16.68 -36.18
CA VAL A 96 5.75 -17.36 -36.72
C VAL A 96 4.50 -16.51 -36.49
N LEU A 97 4.37 -15.86 -35.34
CA LEU A 97 3.19 -15.03 -35.03
C LEU A 97 3.19 -13.70 -35.80
N VAL A 98 4.34 -13.03 -35.94
CA VAL A 98 4.42 -11.76 -36.66
C VAL A 98 4.22 -11.95 -38.17
N SER A 99 4.72 -13.04 -38.76
CA SER A 99 4.47 -13.34 -40.17
C SER A 99 2.99 -13.67 -40.45
N TYR A 100 2.34 -14.45 -39.59
CA TYR A 100 0.89 -14.71 -39.70
C TYR A 100 0.03 -13.45 -39.50
N PHE A 101 0.39 -12.56 -38.57
CA PHE A 101 -0.39 -11.34 -38.30
C PHE A 101 -0.23 -10.30 -39.43
N SER A 102 0.97 -10.16 -40.00
CA SER A 102 1.22 -9.29 -41.16
C SER A 102 0.49 -9.78 -42.42
N HIS A 103 0.44 -11.10 -42.65
CA HIS A 103 -0.33 -11.66 -43.77
C HIS A 103 -1.86 -11.55 -43.56
N LEU A 104 -2.36 -11.60 -42.32
CA LEU A 104 -3.79 -11.39 -42.03
C LEU A 104 -4.23 -9.94 -42.21
N CYS A 105 -3.40 -8.97 -41.82
CA CYS A 105 -3.69 -7.55 -42.03
C CYS A 105 -3.60 -7.12 -43.50
N ALA A 106 -2.79 -7.79 -44.33
CA ALA A 106 -2.69 -7.50 -45.76
C ALA A 106 -3.84 -8.10 -46.61
N ALA A 107 -4.67 -8.97 -46.03
CA ALA A 107 -5.75 -9.68 -46.74
C ALA A 107 -7.16 -9.07 -46.51
N LYS A 108 -7.26 -7.86 -45.96
CA LYS A 108 -8.51 -7.14 -45.73
C LYS A 108 -8.43 -5.73 -46.27
#